data_AF-A0A965UJG8-F1
#
_entry.id   AF-A0A965UJG8-F1
#
_cell.length_a   1.000
_cell.length_b   1.000
_cell.length_c   1.000
_cell.angle_alpha   90.00
_cell.angle_beta   90.00
_cell.angle_gamma   90.00
#
_symmetry.space_group_name_H-M   'P 1'
#
loop_
_entity.id
_entity.type
_entity.pdbx_description
1 polymer ?
#
loop_
_entity_poly.entity_id
_entity_poly.type
_entity_poly.pdbx_seq_one_letter_code
_entity_poly.pdbx_strand_id
1 'polypeptide(L)' 'MPKKKPSKPTQNRDTLRKHRHIFTLNDLENKALNRYLSKYSVKNKSKFIRETLMVEIIRRLEKDQPTLFD' A
#
# COMPACT_ATOMS: atom_id res chain seq x y z
N MET A 1 -22.10 -40.51 -0.64
CA MET A 1 -21.45 -39.51 -1.53
C MET A 1 -20.17 -39.00 -0.87
N PRO A 2 -18.99 -39.08 -1.50
CA PRO A 2 -17.75 -38.57 -0.93
C PRO A 2 -17.75 -37.04 -0.94
N LYS A 3 -17.63 -36.39 0.21
CA LYS A 3 -17.55 -34.92 0.32
C LYS A 3 -16.19 -34.45 -0.22
N LYS A 4 -16.21 -33.66 -1.30
CA LYS A 4 -15.03 -32.99 -1.88
C LYS A 4 -14.43 -32.02 -0.83
N LYS A 5 -13.18 -32.23 -0.41
CA LYS A 5 -12.47 -31.32 0.50
C LYS A 5 -12.29 -29.96 -0.20
N PRO A 6 -12.55 -28.82 0.47
CA PRO A 6 -12.34 -27.51 -0.15
C PRO A 6 -10.84 -27.31 -0.41
N SER A 7 -10.48 -27.12 -1.67
CA SER A 7 -9.12 -26.76 -2.09
C SER A 7 -8.77 -25.40 -1.49
N LYS A 8 -7.74 -25.35 -0.63
CA LYS A 8 -7.21 -24.09 -0.11
C LYS A 8 -6.76 -23.23 -1.30
N PRO A 9 -7.09 -21.92 -1.35
CA PRO A 9 -6.58 -21.06 -2.40
C PRO A 9 -5.06 -21.04 -2.33
N THR A 10 -4.40 -21.45 -3.41
CA THR A 10 -2.95 -21.38 -3.58
C THR A 10 -2.56 -19.91 -3.45
N GLN A 11 -2.02 -19.50 -2.30
CA GLN A 11 -1.60 -18.12 -2.11
C GLN A 11 -0.48 -17.83 -3.10
N ASN A 12 -0.76 -16.92 -4.04
CA ASN A 12 0.15 -16.56 -5.10
C ASN A 12 1.40 -15.91 -4.47
N ARG A 13 2.50 -16.67 -4.39
CA ARG A 13 3.73 -16.32 -3.64
C ARG A 13 4.36 -15.01 -4.13
N ASP A 14 4.00 -14.58 -5.33
CA ASP A 14 4.51 -13.36 -5.96
C ASP A 14 3.88 -12.08 -5.40
N THR A 15 2.76 -12.20 -4.67
CA THR A 15 2.10 -11.05 -4.01
C THR A 15 2.65 -10.77 -2.61
N LEU A 16 3.59 -11.59 -2.13
CA LEU A 16 4.17 -11.45 -0.80
C LEU A 16 5.11 -10.24 -0.73
N ARG A 17 4.95 -9.44 0.33
CA ARG A 17 5.77 -8.26 0.59
C ARG A 17 7.11 -8.70 1.18
N LYS A 18 8.17 -8.68 0.38
CA LYS A 18 9.53 -9.13 0.77
C LYS A 18 10.50 -7.98 1.05
N HIS A 19 10.29 -6.82 0.43
CA HIS A 19 11.19 -5.66 0.53
C HIS A 19 10.81 -4.76 1.70
N ARG A 20 11.79 -4.44 2.56
CA ARG A 20 11.60 -3.57 3.72
C ARG A 20 12.13 -2.17 3.42
N HIS A 21 11.26 -1.18 3.58
CA HIS A 21 11.61 0.24 3.53
C HIS A 21 11.41 0.87 4.90
N ILE A 22 12.34 1.70 5.34
CA ILE A 22 12.31 2.40 6.64
C ILE A 22 12.51 3.89 6.36
N PHE A 23 11.70 4.72 6.99
CA PHE A 23 11.81 6.17 6.95
C PHE A 23 11.62 6.71 8.37
N THR A 24 12.31 7.81 8.66
CA THR A 24 12.18 8.56 9.90
C THR A 24 11.40 9.83 9.62
N LEU A 25 10.56 10.24 10.58
CA LEU A 25 9.79 11.48 10.51
C LEU A 25 10.25 12.38 11.64
N ASN A 26 10.27 13.68 11.41
CA ASN A 26 10.45 14.65 12.49
C ASN A 26 9.18 14.72 13.37
N ASP A 27 9.27 15.47 14.47
CA ASP A 27 8.17 15.56 15.45
C ASP A 27 6.90 16.16 14.86
N LEU A 28 7.02 17.17 14.00
CA LEU A 28 5.89 17.84 13.37
C LEU A 28 5.19 16.91 12.36
N GLU A 29 5.96 16.21 11.54
CA GLU A 29 5.46 15.23 10.58
C GLU A 29 4.77 14.06 11.29
N ASN A 30 5.37 13.54 12.36
CA ASN A 30 4.78 12.45 13.12
C ASN A 30 3.49 12.90 13.82
N LYS A 31 3.45 14.12 14.37
CA LYS A 31 2.23 14.71 14.95
C LYS A 31 1.12 14.86 13.91
N ALA A 32 1.45 15.36 12.72
CA ALA A 32 0.51 15.49 11.62
C ALA A 32 -0.03 14.12 11.17
N LEU A 33 0.84 13.13 11.02
CA LEU A 33 0.47 11.76 10.65
C LEU A 33 -0.46 11.15 11.70
N ASN A 34 -0.11 11.23 12.98
CA ASN A 34 -0.94 10.67 14.06
C ASN A 34 -2.32 11.36 14.15
N ARG A 35 -2.37 12.69 13.94
CA ARG A 35 -3.64 13.43 13.86
C ARG A 35 -4.49 12.93 12.69
N TYR A 36 -3.90 12.72 11.53
CA TYR A 36 -4.61 12.19 10.36
C TYR A 36 -5.16 10.79 10.64
N LEU A 37 -4.32 9.88 11.14
CA LEU A 37 -4.71 8.50 11.43
C LEU A 37 -5.86 8.43 12.45
N SER A 38 -5.81 9.27 13.48
CA SER A 38 -6.88 9.39 14.48
C SER A 38 -8.16 9.98 13.88
N LYS A 39 -8.07 11.07 13.11
CA LYS A 39 -9.24 11.74 12.50
C LYS A 39 -10.04 10.82 11.59
N TYR A 40 -9.36 9.97 10.82
CA TYR A 40 -10.00 9.06 9.85
C TYR A 40 -10.10 7.61 10.34
N SER A 41 -9.84 7.34 11.62
CA SER A 41 -9.92 6.01 12.23
C SER A 41 -9.13 4.93 11.46
N VAL A 42 -7.93 5.30 10.99
CA VAL A 42 -7.07 4.40 10.20
C VAL A 42 -6.45 3.37 11.12
N LYS A 43 -6.95 2.13 11.07
CA LYS A 43 -6.49 1.02 11.92
C LYS A 43 -5.10 0.51 11.58
N ASN A 44 -4.70 0.58 10.30
CA ASN A 44 -3.43 0.02 9.83
C ASN A 44 -2.56 1.11 9.19
N LYS A 45 -1.62 1.63 9.98
CA LYS A 45 -0.66 2.67 9.59
C LYS A 45 0.17 2.24 8.38
N SER A 46 0.73 1.03 8.39
CA SER A 46 1.58 0.51 7.31
C SER A 46 0.81 0.35 5.99
N LYS A 47 -0.45 -0.09 6.04
CA LYS A 47 -1.32 -0.18 4.86
C LYS A 47 -1.53 1.21 4.25
N PHE A 48 -1.89 2.18 5.08
CA PHE A 48 -2.14 3.55 4.64
C PHE A 48 -0.91 4.16 3.96
N ILE A 49 0.25 4.13 4.63
CA ILE A 49 1.50 4.68 4.07
C ILE A 49 1.82 4.04 2.71
N ARG A 50 1.72 2.72 2.61
CA ARG A 50 1.99 2.00 1.36
C ARG A 50 1.05 2.43 0.25
N GLU A 51 -0.25 2.53 0.53
CA GLU A 51 -1.25 2.90 -0.48
C GLU A 51 -1.04 4.34 -0.94
N THR A 52 -0.84 5.28 -0.02
CA THR A 52 -0.54 6.67 -0.35
C THR A 52 0.72 6.78 -1.21
N LEU A 53 1.81 6.10 -0.83
CA LEU A 53 3.06 6.12 -1.58
C LEU A 53 2.90 5.52 -2.99
N MET A 54 2.27 4.34 -3.10
CA MET A 54 2.11 3.67 -4.40
C MET A 54 1.17 4.45 -5.33
N VAL A 55 0.09 5.03 -4.80
CA VAL A 55 -0.82 5.86 -5.59
C VAL A 55 -0.08 7.06 -6.20
N GLU A 56 0.74 7.74 -5.41
CA GLU A 56 1.51 8.89 -5.91
C GLU A 56 2.55 8.47 -6.96
N ILE A 57 3.29 7.39 -6.70
CA ILE A 57 4.29 6.88 -7.66
C ILE A 57 3.63 6.50 -8.98
N ILE A 58 2.54 5.73 -8.95
CA ILE A 58 1.86 5.27 -10.16
C ILE A 58 1.32 6.47 -10.95
N ARG A 59 0.64 7.42 -10.28
CA ARG A 59 0.12 8.63 -10.93
C ARG A 59 1.21 9.43 -11.62
N ARG A 60 2.38 9.54 -11.00
CA ARG A 60 3.51 10.29 -11.56
C ARG A 60 4.14 9.55 -12.73
N LEU A 61 4.30 8.23 -12.64
CA LEU A 61 4.77 7.41 -13.75
C LEU A 61 3.81 7.44 -14.96
N GLU A 62 2.50 7.41 -14.72
CA GLU A 62 1.48 7.55 -15.76
C GLU A 62 1.54 8.92 -16.43
N LYS A 63 1.79 9.98 -15.67
CA LYS A 63 1.92 11.35 -16.19
C LYS A 63 3.20 11.54 -17.00
N ASP A 64 4.30 10.94 -16.58
CA ASP A 64 5.60 11.08 -17.22
C ASP A 64 5.76 10.12 -18.43
N GLN A 65 4.80 9.21 -18.63
CA GLN A 65 4.78 8.34 -19.80
C GLN A 65 4.45 9.17 -21.04
N PRO A 66 5.32 9.21 -22.08
CA PRO A 66 5.00 9.90 -23.32
C PRO A 66 3.71 9.30 -23.88
N THR A 67 2.70 10.14 -24.00
CA THR A 67 1.45 9.76 -24.66
C THR A 67 1.74 9.67 -26.16
N LEU A 68 1.13 8.70 -26.84
CA LEU A 68 1.38 8.44 -28.26
C LEU A 68 1.00 9.63 -29.18
N PHE A 69 0.39 10.68 -28.64
CA PHE A 69 -0.24 11.77 -29.38
C PHE A 69 0.10 13.18 -28.85
N ASP A 70 1.01 13.33 -27.87
CA ASP A 70 1.60 14.62 -27.50
C ASP A 70 2.98 14.83 -28.17
#